data_AF-A0A370Q871-F1
#
_entry.id   AF-A0A370Q871-F1
#
_cell.length_a   1.000
_cell.length_b   1.000
_cell.length_c   1.000
_cell.angle_alpha   90.00
_cell.angle_beta   90.00
_cell.angle_gamma   90.00
#
_symmetry.space_group_name_H-M   'P 1'
#
loop_
_entity.id
_entity.type
_entity.pdbx_description
1 polymer ?
#
loop_
_entity_poly.entity_id
_entity_poly.type
_entity_poly.pdbx_seq_one_letter_code
_entity_poly.pdbx_strand_id
1 'polypeptide(L)'
;MGTSPPLSGYRIPAWLLAIYGVLFTALGWFGAGIWADYQTQPRSAKPDFASVITIPAALMQQETPPPCAEGELMPLRYSAHVYADEPQRRSVTLNGRQYREGDTLTCGGEIVEIQQALTILSYDGRTVLLDALEDWPGGPPENTGDEG
;
A
#
# COMPACT_ATOMS: atom_id res chain seq x y z
N MET A 1 33.14 -25.61 -50.78
CA MET A 1 32.09 -26.54 -50.32
C MET A 1 32.03 -26.44 -48.81
N GLY A 2 31.07 -25.70 -48.26
CA GLY A 2 30.87 -25.57 -46.81
C GLY A 2 29.65 -26.39 -46.41
N THR A 3 29.84 -27.42 -45.59
CA THR A 3 28.76 -28.22 -45.03
C THR A 3 28.27 -27.56 -43.74
N SER A 4 27.05 -27.03 -43.73
CA SER A 4 26.37 -26.61 -42.51
C SER A 4 26.02 -27.83 -41.66
N PRO A 5 26.21 -27.80 -40.33
CA PRO A 5 25.80 -28.91 -39.46
C PRO A 5 24.26 -29.02 -39.40
N PRO A 6 23.70 -30.23 -39.29
CA PRO A 6 22.26 -30.39 -39.15
C PRO A 6 21.79 -29.78 -37.82
N LEU A 7 20.77 -28.92 -37.89
CA LEU A 7 20.04 -28.46 -36.71
C LEU A 7 19.42 -29.68 -36.05
N SER A 8 20.05 -30.16 -34.97
CA SER A 8 19.55 -31.26 -34.16
C SER A 8 18.20 -30.83 -33.57
N GLY A 9 17.11 -31.29 -34.20
CA GLY A 9 15.75 -31.00 -33.78
C GLY A 9 15.54 -31.53 -32.38
N TYR A 10 15.36 -30.63 -31.42
CA TYR A 10 15.11 -30.97 -30.03
C TYR A 10 13.78 -31.73 -29.93
N ARG A 11 13.85 -33.07 -29.92
CA ARG A 11 12.70 -33.93 -29.71
C ARG A 11 12.42 -33.96 -28.21
N ILE A 12 11.44 -33.17 -27.77
CA ILE A 12 11.06 -33.02 -26.36
C ILE A 12 10.82 -34.42 -25.78
N PRO A 13 11.64 -34.87 -24.82
CA PRO A 13 11.49 -36.21 -24.29
C PRO A 13 10.27 -36.25 -23.35
N ALA A 14 9.52 -37.36 -23.39
CA ALA A 14 8.21 -37.45 -22.72
C ALA A 14 8.26 -37.18 -21.21
N TRP A 15 9.39 -37.49 -20.55
CA TRP A 15 9.59 -37.19 -19.13
C TRP A 15 9.62 -35.69 -18.83
N LEU A 16 10.09 -34.87 -19.79
CA LEU A 16 10.16 -33.43 -19.66
C LEU A 16 8.75 -32.85 -19.64
N LEU A 17 7.87 -33.30 -20.55
CA LEU A 17 6.44 -32.90 -20.53
C LEU A 17 5.74 -33.28 -19.22
N ALA A 18 6.04 -34.45 -18.66
CA ALA A 18 5.48 -34.86 -17.36
C ALA A 18 5.93 -33.92 -16.22
N ILE A 19 7.21 -33.56 -16.17
CA ILE A 19 7.74 -32.60 -15.18
C ILE A 19 7.09 -31.22 -15.34
N TYR A 20 6.98 -30.72 -16.56
CA TYR A 20 6.31 -29.43 -16.81
C TYR A 20 4.83 -29.45 -16.44
N GLY A 21 4.12 -30.57 -16.67
CA GLY A 21 2.73 -30.73 -16.25
C GLY A 21 2.56 -30.67 -14.72
N VAL A 22 3.47 -31.31 -13.98
CA VAL A 22 3.49 -31.25 -12.51
C VAL A 22 3.86 -29.85 -12.01
N LEU A 23 4.86 -29.21 -12.62
CA LEU A 23 5.27 -27.85 -12.25
C LEU A 23 4.14 -26.86 -12.47
N PHE A 24 3.45 -26.94 -13.62
CA PHE A 24 2.36 -26.02 -13.96
C PHE A 24 1.16 -26.18 -13.03
N THR A 25 0.80 -27.42 -12.67
CA THR A 25 -0.28 -27.67 -11.71
C THR A 25 0.09 -27.25 -10.29
N ALA A 26 1.33 -27.48 -9.85
CA ALA A 26 1.82 -26.99 -8.56
C ALA A 26 1.83 -25.45 -8.50
N LEU A 27 2.24 -24.77 -9.57
CA LEU A 27 2.32 -23.31 -9.63
C LEU A 27 0.93 -22.66 -9.74
N GLY A 28 0.03 -23.25 -10.53
CA GLY A 28 -1.35 -22.76 -10.70
C GLY A 28 -2.20 -22.91 -9.43
N TRP A 29 -1.94 -23.93 -8.61
CA TRP A 29 -2.67 -24.13 -7.36
C TRP A 29 -2.23 -23.17 -6.25
N PHE A 30 -0.94 -22.85 -6.18
CA PHE A 30 -0.40 -21.92 -5.16
C PHE A 30 -0.76 -20.45 -5.41
N GLY A 31 -1.08 -20.07 -6.65
CA GLY A 31 -1.48 -18.69 -6.98
C GLY A 31 -2.88 -18.30 -6.50
N ALA A 32 -3.79 -19.27 -6.26
CA ALA A 32 -5.19 -18.98 -5.95
C ALA A 32 -5.42 -18.49 -4.51
N GLY A 33 -4.59 -18.93 -3.55
CA GLY A 33 -4.75 -18.57 -2.12
C GLY A 33 -4.31 -17.15 -1.79
N ILE A 34 -3.34 -16.61 -2.53
CA ILE A 34 -2.71 -15.31 -2.24
C ILE A 34 -3.73 -14.16 -2.39
N TRP A 35 -4.69 -14.29 -3.32
CA TRP A 35 -5.72 -13.27 -3.57
C TRP A 35 -6.91 -13.34 -2.61
N ALA A 36 -7.13 -14.49 -1.95
CA ALA A 36 -8.25 -14.69 -1.04
C ALA A 36 -8.03 -13.99 0.31
N ASP A 37 -6.79 -13.94 0.80
CA ASP A 37 -6.45 -13.31 2.08
C ASP A 37 -6.54 -11.77 2.07
N TYR A 38 -6.43 -11.12 0.90
CA TYR A 38 -6.61 -9.65 0.82
C TYR A 38 -8.07 -9.21 1.01
N GLN A 39 -9.04 -10.11 0.81
CA GLN A 39 -10.47 -9.78 0.90
C GLN A 39 -11.02 -9.82 2.34
N THR A 40 -10.30 -10.44 3.29
CA THR A 40 -10.72 -10.50 4.69
C THR A 40 -9.91 -9.54 5.55
N GLN A 41 -10.10 -8.24 5.36
CA GLN A 41 -9.84 -7.32 6.46
C GLN A 41 -10.92 -7.59 7.53
N PRO A 42 -10.55 -8.00 8.76
CA PRO A 42 -11.54 -8.16 9.82
C PRO A 42 -12.18 -6.79 10.03
N ARG A 43 -13.49 -6.72 9.76
CA ARG A 43 -14.38 -5.64 10.21
C ARG A 43 -13.96 -5.29 11.62
N SER A 44 -13.51 -4.06 11.83
CA SER A 44 -13.00 -3.54 13.09
C SER A 44 -13.74 -4.15 14.27
N ALA A 45 -13.12 -5.14 14.92
CA ALA A 45 -13.43 -5.43 16.29
C ALA A 45 -13.04 -4.15 17.03
N LYS A 46 -14.05 -3.39 17.43
CA LYS A 46 -13.91 -2.28 18.37
C LYS A 46 -12.97 -2.77 19.48
N PRO A 47 -11.85 -2.08 19.77
CA PRO A 47 -10.95 -2.59 20.79
C PRO A 47 -11.70 -2.56 22.12
N ASP A 48 -11.91 -3.73 22.72
CA ASP A 48 -12.21 -3.81 24.15
C ASP A 48 -10.90 -3.49 24.86
N PHE A 49 -10.73 -2.22 25.23
CA PHE A 49 -9.55 -1.69 25.93
C PHE A 49 -9.42 -2.20 27.39
N ALA A 50 -10.03 -3.33 27.74
CA ALA A 50 -10.19 -3.78 29.13
C ALA A 50 -9.02 -4.61 29.69
N SER A 51 -7.88 -4.79 29.01
CA SER A 51 -6.78 -5.62 29.54
C SER A 51 -5.35 -5.10 29.37
N VAL A 52 -5.14 -3.80 29.19
CA VAL A 52 -3.78 -3.25 29.17
C VAL A 52 -3.59 -2.22 30.28
N ILE A 53 -3.42 -2.68 31.52
CA ILE A 53 -2.75 -1.85 32.54
C ILE A 53 -1.76 -2.74 33.29
N THR A 54 -0.50 -2.69 32.88
CA THR A 54 0.66 -2.38 33.75
C THR A 54 1.88 -2.21 32.84
N ILE A 55 2.18 -0.96 32.45
CA ILE A 55 3.47 -0.59 31.87
C ILE A 55 4.11 0.39 32.85
N PRO A 56 5.37 0.18 33.30
CA PRO A 56 6.05 1.12 34.18
C PRO A 56 6.29 2.44 33.44
N ALA A 57 5.97 3.55 34.11
CA ALA A 57 5.97 4.93 33.58
C ALA A 57 7.35 5.51 33.19
N ALA A 58 8.37 4.68 32.95
CA ALA A 58 9.76 5.11 32.79
C ALA A 58 10.27 5.18 31.33
N LEU A 59 9.43 4.93 30.33
CA LEU A 59 9.78 5.08 28.90
C LEU A 59 9.01 6.21 28.19
N MET A 60 8.35 7.10 28.94
CA MET A 60 7.57 8.23 28.40
C MET A 60 8.47 9.39 27.88
N GLN A 61 9.41 9.07 27.01
CA GLN A 61 10.01 10.03 26.07
C GLN A 61 9.87 9.46 24.67
N GLN A 62 8.64 9.12 24.30
CA GLN A 62 8.21 9.24 22.92
C GLN A 62 7.54 10.60 22.83
N GLU A 63 8.20 11.54 22.16
CA GLU A 63 7.59 12.79 21.70
C GLU A 63 6.20 12.49 21.17
N THR A 64 5.21 12.87 21.97
CA THR A 64 3.82 12.78 21.57
C THR A 64 3.71 13.75 20.39
N PRO A 65 3.45 13.30 19.15
CA PRO A 65 3.19 14.24 18.07
C PRO A 65 2.05 15.15 18.53
N PRO A 66 2.13 16.46 18.25
CA PRO A 66 1.16 17.42 18.77
C PRO A 66 -0.27 16.95 18.44
N PRO A 67 -1.22 17.12 19.38
CA PRO A 67 -2.64 16.95 19.05
C PRO A 67 -2.91 17.81 17.81
N CYS A 68 -3.55 17.21 16.80
CA CYS A 68 -3.82 17.78 15.47
C CYS A 68 -3.72 19.31 15.48
N ALA A 69 -2.57 19.85 15.07
CA ALA A 69 -2.34 21.28 15.10
C ALA A 69 -3.23 21.93 14.03
N GLU A 70 -3.97 22.98 14.42
CA GLU A 70 -4.90 23.65 13.51
C GLU A 70 -4.15 24.22 12.30
N GLY A 71 -4.60 23.86 11.10
CA GLY A 71 -3.98 24.31 9.85
C GLY A 71 -2.71 23.56 9.46
N GLU A 72 -2.34 22.51 10.21
CA GLU A 72 -1.16 21.67 9.95
C GLU A 72 -1.56 20.22 9.72
N LEU A 73 -0.99 19.60 8.68
CA LEU A 73 -1.09 18.16 8.49
C LEU A 73 -0.16 17.47 9.48
N MET A 74 -0.71 16.48 10.19
CA MET A 74 0.09 15.62 11.05
C MET A 74 1.16 14.87 10.23
N PRO A 75 2.29 14.47 10.83
CA PRO A 75 3.21 13.56 10.16
C PRO A 75 2.50 12.31 9.63
N LEU A 76 2.73 11.96 8.37
CA LEU A 76 2.13 10.79 7.73
C LEU A 76 3.25 9.82 7.37
N ARG A 77 3.22 8.63 7.97
CA ARG A 77 4.09 7.50 7.60
C ARG A 77 3.40 6.68 6.52
N TYR A 78 3.94 6.71 5.31
CA TYR A 78 3.39 6.03 4.15
C TYR A 78 4.02 4.64 4.01
N SER A 79 3.22 3.59 4.19
CA SER A 79 3.75 2.21 4.20
C SER A 79 3.26 1.30 3.08
N ALA A 80 2.15 1.63 2.41
CA ALA A 80 1.65 0.83 1.28
C ALA A 80 0.83 1.67 0.30
N HIS A 81 1.03 1.42 -1.00
CA HIS A 81 0.28 2.02 -2.09
C HIS A 81 -0.28 0.92 -3.00
N VAL A 82 -1.59 0.90 -3.21
CA VAL A 82 -2.26 -0.04 -4.12
C VAL A 82 -3.10 0.76 -5.11
N TYR A 83 -2.72 0.66 -6.39
CA TYR A 83 -3.45 1.27 -7.50
C TYR A 83 -4.22 0.21 -8.30
N ALA A 84 -5.41 0.59 -8.78
CA ALA A 84 -6.27 -0.21 -9.64
C ALA A 84 -7.12 0.72 -10.53
N ASP A 85 -7.59 0.21 -11.68
CA ASP A 85 -8.47 0.97 -12.58
C ASP A 85 -9.79 1.36 -11.90
N GLU A 86 -10.41 0.44 -11.16
CA GLU A 86 -11.59 0.73 -10.34
C GLU A 86 -11.22 1.55 -9.08
N PRO A 87 -11.76 2.78 -8.91
CA PRO A 87 -11.47 3.65 -7.76
C PRO A 87 -11.67 2.98 -6.39
N GLN A 88 -12.73 2.17 -6.27
CA GLN A 88 -13.08 1.48 -5.01
C GLN A 88 -12.06 0.42 -4.57
N ARG A 89 -11.14 0.02 -5.46
CA ARG A 89 -10.07 -0.95 -5.19
C ARG A 89 -8.71 -0.29 -4.91
N ARG A 90 -8.61 1.03 -5.08
CA ARG A 90 -7.41 1.79 -4.73
C ARG A 90 -7.33 1.95 -3.22
N SER A 91 -6.13 1.88 -2.67
CA SER A 91 -5.94 2.11 -1.24
C SER A 91 -4.51 2.53 -0.91
N VAL A 92 -4.37 3.25 0.20
CA VAL A 92 -3.07 3.65 0.76
C VAL A 92 -3.04 3.34 2.25
N THR A 93 -1.87 3.05 2.79
CA THR A 93 -1.69 2.89 4.24
C THR A 93 -0.87 4.04 4.78
N LEU A 94 -1.50 4.86 5.61
CA LEU A 94 -0.91 6.02 6.26
C LEU A 94 -1.01 5.84 7.78
N ASN A 95 0.11 6.04 8.49
CA ASN A 95 0.18 5.87 9.95
C ASN A 95 -0.37 4.50 10.43
N GLY A 96 -0.12 3.44 9.64
CA GLY A 96 -0.57 2.08 9.95
C GLY A 96 -2.07 1.83 9.72
N ARG A 97 -2.82 2.80 9.19
CA ARG A 97 -4.24 2.66 8.84
C ARG A 97 -4.44 2.74 7.34
N GLN A 98 -5.27 1.85 6.80
CA GLN A 98 -5.64 1.86 5.39
C GLN A 98 -6.75 2.86 5.13
N TYR A 99 -6.61 3.62 4.05
CA TYR A 99 -7.57 4.61 3.55
C TYR A 99 -7.87 4.37 2.07
N ARG A 100 -9.06 4.78 1.65
CA ARG A 100 -9.55 4.82 0.27
C ARG A 100 -9.93 6.24 -0.11
N GLU A 101 -10.20 6.45 -1.40
CA GLU A 101 -10.74 7.70 -1.91
C GLU A 101 -12.06 8.06 -1.19
N GLY A 102 -12.18 9.29 -0.73
CA GLY A 102 -13.26 9.81 0.12
C GLY A 102 -13.07 9.62 1.63
N ASP A 103 -12.07 8.85 2.07
CA ASP A 103 -11.84 8.65 3.51
C ASP A 103 -11.19 9.88 4.15
N THR A 104 -11.61 10.19 5.37
CA THR A 104 -11.03 11.27 6.19
C THR A 104 -9.96 10.72 7.14
N LEU A 105 -8.81 11.39 7.16
CA LEU A 105 -7.70 11.15 8.09
C LEU A 105 -8.07 11.53 9.53
N THR A 106 -7.35 10.94 10.50
CA THR A 106 -7.60 11.14 11.94
C THR A 106 -7.50 12.61 12.38
N CYS A 107 -6.61 13.40 11.76
CA CYS A 107 -6.39 14.82 12.08
C CYS A 107 -6.98 15.79 11.05
N GLY A 108 -7.98 15.34 10.30
CA GLY A 108 -8.49 16.08 9.15
C GLY A 108 -7.65 15.84 7.91
N GLY A 109 -8.20 16.23 6.77
CA GLY A 109 -7.69 15.83 5.47
C GLY A 109 -8.50 14.69 4.89
N GLU A 110 -8.89 14.80 3.63
CA GLU A 110 -9.61 13.79 2.87
C GLU A 110 -8.70 13.24 1.78
N ILE A 111 -8.72 11.92 1.56
CA ILE A 111 -8.10 11.31 0.39
C ILE A 111 -9.00 11.62 -0.81
N VAL A 112 -8.59 12.55 -1.66
CA VAL A 112 -9.39 12.92 -2.84
C VAL A 112 -9.24 11.87 -3.93
N GLU A 113 -8.01 11.46 -4.21
CA GLU A 113 -7.70 10.52 -5.28
C GLU A 113 -6.39 9.79 -5.02
N ILE A 114 -6.33 8.52 -5.41
CA ILE A 114 -5.11 7.71 -5.36
C ILE A 114 -4.69 7.44 -6.80
N GLN A 115 -3.68 8.16 -7.28
CA GLN A 115 -3.10 7.93 -8.61
C GLN A 115 -2.00 6.88 -8.55
N GLN A 116 -1.49 6.46 -9.70
CA GLN A 116 -0.48 5.39 -9.76
C GLN A 116 0.86 5.76 -9.08
N ALA A 117 1.24 7.03 -9.11
CA ALA A 117 2.53 7.51 -8.59
C ALA A 117 2.41 8.40 -7.35
N LEU A 118 1.21 8.90 -7.03
CA LEU A 118 0.99 9.84 -5.94
C LEU A 118 -0.43 9.73 -5.39
N THR A 119 -0.65 10.28 -4.20
CA THR A 119 -1.94 10.44 -3.56
C THR A 119 -2.28 11.92 -3.46
N ILE A 120 -3.49 12.27 -3.87
CA ILE A 120 -4.03 13.63 -3.72
C ILE A 120 -4.84 13.67 -2.43
N LEU A 121 -4.48 14.59 -1.54
CA LEU A 121 -5.22 14.88 -0.32
C LEU A 121 -5.81 16.29 -0.37
N SER A 122 -6.95 16.49 0.27
CA SER A 122 -7.54 17.81 0.50
C SER A 122 -7.56 18.07 1.99
N TYR A 123 -6.86 19.11 2.44
CA TYR A 123 -6.82 19.53 3.84
C TYR A 123 -7.20 21.01 3.92
N ASP A 124 -8.27 21.34 4.63
CA ASP A 124 -8.75 22.73 4.79
C ASP A 124 -8.92 23.46 3.43
N GLY A 125 -9.41 22.73 2.42
CA GLY A 125 -9.58 23.24 1.05
C GLY A 125 -8.29 23.37 0.23
N ARG A 126 -7.14 22.96 0.76
CA ARG A 126 -5.84 22.96 0.07
C ARG A 126 -5.49 21.56 -0.42
N THR A 127 -4.97 21.48 -1.64
CA THR A 127 -4.54 20.23 -2.24
C THR A 127 -3.10 19.91 -1.84
N VAL A 128 -2.87 18.70 -1.37
CA VAL A 128 -1.53 18.15 -1.09
C VAL A 128 -1.27 16.98 -2.01
N LEU A 129 -0.14 17.04 -2.70
CA LEU A 129 0.38 15.94 -3.50
C LEU A 129 1.40 15.19 -2.64
N LEU A 130 1.17 13.90 -2.43
CA LEU A 130 2.07 13.04 -1.68
C LEU A 130 2.50 11.89 -2.58
N ASP A 131 3.78 11.84 -2.95
CA ASP A 131 4.27 10.75 -3.79
C ASP A 131 4.10 9.40 -3.08
N ALA A 132 3.94 8.34 -3.88
CA ALA A 132 3.71 7.01 -3.35
C ALA A 132 4.90 6.57 -2.46
N LEU A 133 4.58 6.19 -1.22
CA LEU A 133 5.56 5.77 -0.20
C LEU A 133 6.45 6.91 0.32
N GLU A 134 6.16 8.17 -0.03
CA GLU A 134 6.80 9.31 0.58
C GLU A 134 6.12 9.66 1.91
N ASP A 135 6.94 9.92 2.93
CA ASP A 135 6.45 10.32 4.23
C ASP A 135 6.23 11.82 4.29
N TRP A 136 5.10 12.23 4.86
CA TRP A 136 4.89 13.64 5.20
C TRP A 136 5.55 13.92 6.56
N PRO A 137 6.49 14.87 6.67
CA PRO A 137 7.18 15.17 7.92
C PRO A 137 6.28 15.81 8.98
N GLY A 138 5.09 16.28 8.60
CA GLY A 138 4.28 17.19 9.38
C GLY A 138 4.54 18.62 8.92
N GLY A 139 3.51 19.46 8.92
CA GLY A 139 3.63 20.83 8.46
C GLY A 139 2.39 21.36 7.74
N PRO A 140 2.35 22.66 7.48
CA PRO A 140 1.30 23.24 6.66
C PRO A 140 1.36 22.60 5.26
N PRO A 141 0.22 22.26 4.65
CA PRO A 141 0.19 21.82 3.26
C PRO A 141 0.86 22.90 2.38
N GLU A 142 2.01 22.57 1.79
CA GLU A 142 2.73 23.47 0.90
C GLU A 142 1.93 23.65 -0.39
N ASN A 143 1.85 24.89 -0.89
CA ASN A 143 1.18 25.21 -2.14
C ASN A 143 2.16 24.94 -3.30
N THR A 144 2.31 23.69 -3.72
CA THR A 144 3.16 23.32 -4.87
C THR A 144 2.46 23.65 -6.20
N GLY A 145 2.01 24.90 -6.33
CA GLY A 145 1.23 25.42 -7.46
C GLY A 145 1.77 26.71 -8.07
N ASP A 146 3.02 27.07 -7.79
CA ASP A 146 3.73 28.19 -8.42
C ASP A 146 4.92 27.69 -9.24
N GLU A 147 4.63 27.06 -10.39
CA GLU A 147 5.56 27.07 -11.53
C GLU A 147 4.89 27.85 -12.65
N GLY A 148 5.44 29.05 -12.94
CA GLY A 148 4.94 29.99 -13.94
C GLY A 148 5.39 29.75 -15.37
#